data_AF-A0A9E8FJK5-F1
#
_entry.id   AF-A0A9E8FJK5-F1
#
_cell.length_a   1.000
_cell.length_b   1.000
_cell.length_c   1.000
_cell.angle_alpha   90.00
_cell.angle_beta   90.00
_cell.angle_gamma   90.00
#
_symmetry.space_group_name_H-M   'P 1'
#
loop_
_entity.id
_entity.type
_entity.pdbx_description
1 polymer ?
#
loop_
_entity_poly.entity_id
_entity_poly.type
_entity_poly.pdbx_seq_one_letter_code
_entity_poly.pdbx_strand_id
1 'polypeptide(L)'
;MTQTHKNSARSIPRHRPGPKHALLPMPALCETAALDRRSGMSGLVAAVPAAGFYLWAAYRQWQTLSGQAPANRSQVLTGTMVGALLHLVYLGLAMLGQPQINFALFEVGSLIAWVVVLLLLFSSWRKPVDNLLVGLLPIASLLLLIAAITDVQAPLPELSYALTWHILLSILAYSVFSIAAVQSILLWLQDRALKARQTRGLVQALPSLQTMDALLFEMIWLGMLLLTAAFAIGLPVVWDLKAQHLLHKVAFASIGWLVFATLLFGRYRFGWRGIIASRWTLTGTAFLILSYMGTKFVLELLLQQP
;
A
#
# COMPACT_ATOMS: atom_id res chain seq x y z
N MET A 1 -37.09 -7.68 85.71
CA MET A 1 -38.26 -6.87 85.28
C MET A 1 -37.80 -5.43 85.12
N THR A 2 -37.52 -5.00 83.88
CA THR A 2 -37.85 -3.67 83.33
C THR A 2 -37.49 -3.61 81.84
N GLN A 3 -38.52 -3.48 81.00
CA GLN A 3 -38.51 -2.96 79.63
C GLN A 3 -38.06 -1.46 79.68
N THR A 4 -37.70 -0.69 78.66
CA THR A 4 -37.88 -0.65 77.20
C THR A 4 -37.09 0.60 76.74
N HIS A 5 -36.44 0.62 75.56
CA HIS A 5 -36.80 1.59 74.50
C HIS A 5 -35.95 1.40 73.22
N LYS A 6 -36.69 1.33 72.11
CA LYS A 6 -36.23 1.41 70.72
C LYS A 6 -35.43 2.69 70.48
N ASN A 7 -34.38 2.61 69.66
CA ASN A 7 -34.13 3.71 68.72
C ASN A 7 -33.65 3.17 67.37
N SER A 8 -34.47 3.44 66.35
CA SER A 8 -34.31 3.07 64.96
C SER A 8 -33.69 4.26 64.22
N ALA A 9 -32.39 4.18 63.90
CA ALA A 9 -31.76 5.14 63.01
C ALA A 9 -31.57 4.50 61.63
N ARG A 10 -32.45 4.86 60.69
CA ARG A 10 -32.31 4.62 59.25
C ARG A 10 -31.00 5.24 58.76
N SER A 11 -30.06 4.43 58.30
CA SER A 11 -28.91 4.89 57.51
C SER A 11 -29.35 5.21 56.08
N ILE A 12 -29.38 6.51 55.76
CA ILE A 12 -29.59 7.06 54.43
C ILE A 12 -28.43 6.62 53.51
N PRO A 13 -28.68 6.12 52.28
CA PRO A 13 -27.60 5.82 51.35
C PRO A 13 -27.01 7.12 50.80
N ARG A 14 -25.70 7.33 50.99
CA ARG A 14 -24.96 8.42 50.33
C ARG A 14 -24.87 8.13 48.84
N HIS A 15 -25.61 8.87 48.03
CA HIS A 15 -25.37 9.02 46.60
C HIS A 15 -23.91 9.48 46.39
N ARG A 16 -23.06 8.63 45.80
CA ARG A 16 -21.82 9.10 45.17
C ARG A 16 -22.19 9.83 43.88
N PRO A 17 -21.71 11.06 43.62
CA PRO A 17 -21.90 11.68 42.33
C PRO A 17 -21.09 10.90 41.28
N GLY A 18 -21.73 10.63 40.13
CA GLY A 18 -21.10 9.98 38.98
C GLY A 18 -19.92 10.80 38.41
N PRO A 19 -19.12 10.21 37.52
CA PRO A 19 -17.99 10.89 36.92
C PRO A 19 -18.50 12.14 36.20
N LYS A 20 -18.00 13.31 36.61
CA LYS A 20 -18.19 14.55 35.86
C LYS A 20 -17.65 14.29 34.46
N HIS A 21 -18.54 14.15 33.48
CA HIS A 21 -18.16 14.35 32.08
C HIS A 21 -17.57 15.75 32.03
N ALA A 22 -16.24 15.83 31.96
CA ALA A 22 -15.54 17.07 31.69
C ALA A 22 -16.02 17.52 30.32
N LEU A 23 -16.99 18.44 30.30
CA LEU A 23 -17.32 19.26 29.15
C LEU A 23 -16.01 19.98 28.78
N LEU A 24 -15.28 19.42 27.81
CA LEU A 24 -14.19 20.11 27.15
C LEU A 24 -14.73 21.49 26.71
N PRO A 25 -14.02 22.59 27.00
CA PRO A 25 -14.50 23.91 26.63
C PRO A 25 -14.69 23.98 25.11
N MET A 26 -15.88 24.39 24.65
CA MET A 26 -16.24 24.62 23.24
C MET A 26 -15.14 25.26 22.36
N PRO A 27 -14.31 26.23 22.82
CA PRO A 27 -13.20 26.74 22.02
C PRO A 27 -12.15 25.70 21.64
N ALA A 28 -11.85 24.72 22.51
CA ALA A 28 -10.86 23.68 22.23
C ALA A 28 -11.32 22.73 21.12
N LEU A 29 -12.62 22.40 21.07
CA LEU A 29 -13.20 21.58 20.00
C LEU A 29 -13.20 22.32 18.64
N CYS A 30 -13.42 23.63 18.67
CA CYS A 30 -13.38 24.47 17.47
C CYS A 30 -11.94 24.62 16.94
N GLU A 31 -10.97 24.75 17.84
CA GLU A 31 -9.55 24.87 17.51
C GLU A 31 -8.97 23.55 16.98
N THR A 32 -9.34 22.40 17.57
CA THR A 32 -8.96 21.08 17.02
C THR A 32 -9.59 20.82 15.67
N ALA A 33 -10.89 21.15 15.47
CA ALA A 33 -11.55 20.98 14.18
C ALA A 33 -11.00 21.93 13.09
N ALA A 34 -10.54 23.13 13.47
CA ALA A 34 -9.92 24.07 12.55
C ALA A 34 -8.49 23.66 12.15
N LEU A 35 -7.72 23.08 13.08
CA LEU A 35 -6.40 22.51 12.82
C LEU A 35 -6.50 21.27 11.93
N ASP A 36 -7.47 20.40 12.21
CA ASP A 36 -7.76 19.18 11.45
C ASP A 36 -8.20 19.51 10.00
N ARG A 37 -9.14 20.45 9.83
CA ARG A 37 -9.55 20.95 8.50
C ARG A 37 -8.41 21.62 7.73
N ARG A 38 -7.51 22.35 8.41
CA ARG A 38 -6.32 22.95 7.77
C ARG A 38 -5.32 21.89 7.31
N SER A 39 -5.15 20.81 8.07
CA SER A 39 -4.26 19.70 7.70
C SER A 39 -4.78 18.96 6.46
N GLY A 40 -6.07 18.63 6.40
CA GLY A 40 -6.69 17.98 5.24
C GLY A 40 -6.66 18.86 3.97
N MET A 41 -6.93 20.16 4.10
CA MET A 41 -6.79 21.10 2.98
C MET A 41 -5.34 21.25 2.49
N SER A 42 -4.36 21.17 3.39
CA SER A 42 -2.94 21.26 3.03
C SER A 42 -2.44 20.02 2.27
N GLY A 43 -2.92 18.82 2.62
CA GLY A 43 -2.61 17.58 1.91
C GLY A 43 -3.13 17.59 0.47
N LEU A 44 -4.36 18.07 0.26
CA LEU A 44 -4.96 18.14 -1.08
C LEU A 44 -4.20 19.06 -2.04
N VAL A 45 -3.61 20.15 -1.53
CA VAL A 45 -2.79 21.08 -2.33
C VAL A 45 -1.56 20.39 -2.92
N ALA A 46 -0.99 19.40 -2.24
CA ALA A 46 0.12 18.60 -2.77
C ALA A 46 -0.37 17.38 -3.60
N ALA A 47 -1.42 16.71 -3.14
CA ALA A 47 -1.93 15.48 -3.74
C ALA A 47 -2.52 15.69 -5.15
N VAL A 48 -3.30 16.74 -5.37
CA VAL A 48 -3.97 16.99 -6.67
C VAL A 48 -2.95 17.27 -7.78
N PRO A 49 -1.97 18.19 -7.60
CA PRO A 49 -0.92 18.39 -8.60
C PRO A 49 -0.08 17.13 -8.84
N ALA A 50 0.28 16.38 -7.80
CA ALA A 50 1.02 15.13 -7.93
C ALA A 50 0.28 14.12 -8.80
N ALA A 51 -1.00 13.89 -8.51
CA ALA A 51 -1.86 13.00 -9.29
C ALA A 51 -2.00 13.48 -10.75
N GLY A 52 -2.09 14.80 -10.97
CA GLY A 52 -2.12 15.39 -12.30
C GLY A 52 -0.85 15.08 -13.11
N PHE A 53 0.33 15.23 -12.51
CA PHE A 53 1.61 14.90 -13.16
C PHE A 53 1.73 13.41 -13.47
N TYR A 54 1.32 12.53 -12.55
CA TYR A 54 1.29 11.08 -12.77
C TYR A 54 0.35 10.70 -13.91
N LEU A 55 -0.88 11.23 -13.95
CA LEU A 55 -1.84 10.97 -15.02
C LEU A 55 -1.35 11.51 -16.37
N TRP A 56 -0.73 12.69 -16.38
CA TRP A 56 -0.14 13.26 -17.59
C TRP A 56 1.01 12.39 -18.12
N ALA A 57 1.92 11.94 -17.25
CA ALA A 57 3.02 11.06 -17.63
C ALA A 57 2.51 9.70 -18.13
N ALA A 58 1.49 9.12 -17.48
CA ALA A 58 0.82 7.90 -17.93
C ALA A 58 0.19 8.06 -19.31
N TYR A 59 -0.52 9.18 -19.53
CA TYR A 59 -1.15 9.49 -20.81
C TYR A 59 -0.12 9.68 -21.93
N ARG A 60 0.98 10.39 -21.67
CA ARG A 60 2.09 10.55 -22.64
C ARG A 60 2.72 9.20 -23.00
N GLN A 61 2.96 8.33 -22.03
CA GLN A 61 3.50 6.99 -22.29
C GLN A 61 2.48 6.10 -23.04
N TRP A 62 1.17 6.23 -22.74
CA TRP A 62 0.11 5.55 -23.48
C TRP A 62 0.05 5.96 -24.96
N GLN A 63 0.22 7.25 -25.27
CA GLN A 63 0.29 7.75 -26.66
C GLN A 63 1.45 7.11 -27.43
N THR A 64 2.60 6.91 -26.78
CA THR A 64 3.75 6.21 -27.37
C THR A 64 3.44 4.72 -27.61
N LEU A 65 2.86 4.02 -26.63
CA LEU A 65 2.49 2.60 -26.78
C LEU A 65 1.42 2.37 -27.86
N SER A 66 0.51 3.33 -28.02
CA SER A 66 -0.58 3.29 -29.00
C SER A 66 -0.15 3.69 -30.41
N GLY A 67 1.10 4.12 -30.60
CA GLY A 67 1.62 4.61 -31.88
C GLY A 67 1.05 5.98 -32.31
N GLN A 68 0.45 6.73 -31.39
CA GLN A 68 -0.16 8.04 -31.66
C GLN A 68 0.86 9.19 -31.63
N ALA A 69 1.96 9.02 -30.88
CA ALA A 69 3.00 10.03 -30.73
C ALA A 69 4.39 9.38 -30.66
N PRO A 70 5.47 10.09 -31.08
CA PRO A 70 6.82 9.60 -30.91
C PRO A 70 7.18 9.42 -29.43
N ALA A 71 8.10 8.48 -29.15
CA ALA A 71 8.59 8.24 -27.80
C ALA A 71 9.33 9.48 -27.26
N ASN A 72 8.85 10.04 -26.15
CA ASN A 72 9.53 11.10 -25.44
C ASN A 72 9.76 10.72 -23.97
N ARG A 73 10.79 9.91 -23.79
CA ARG A 73 11.18 9.36 -22.49
C ARG A 73 11.48 10.43 -21.46
N SER A 74 12.16 11.51 -21.85
CA SER A 74 12.52 12.60 -20.95
C SER A 74 11.28 13.24 -20.34
N GLN A 75 10.26 13.55 -21.15
CA GLN A 75 9.00 14.12 -20.66
C GLN A 75 8.28 13.22 -19.66
N VAL A 76 8.20 11.92 -19.93
CA VAL A 76 7.52 10.96 -19.02
C VAL A 76 8.26 10.88 -17.69
N LEU A 77 9.59 10.79 -17.71
CA LEU A 77 10.40 10.68 -16.50
C LEU A 77 10.43 11.99 -15.69
N THR A 78 10.52 13.15 -16.34
CA THR A 78 10.49 14.45 -15.64
C THR A 78 9.12 14.70 -15.03
N GLY A 79 8.02 14.42 -15.74
CA GLY A 79 6.67 14.50 -15.19
C GLY A 79 6.48 13.56 -13.99
N THR A 80 6.96 12.32 -14.11
CA THR A 80 6.92 11.35 -13.01
C THR A 80 7.74 11.81 -11.81
N MET A 81 8.93 12.38 -12.02
CA MET A 81 9.79 12.91 -10.96
C MET A 81 9.12 14.08 -10.22
N VAL A 82 8.55 15.05 -10.95
CA VAL A 82 7.82 16.17 -10.35
C VAL A 82 6.62 15.66 -9.54
N GLY A 83 5.86 14.71 -10.08
CA GLY A 83 4.77 14.05 -9.34
C GLY A 83 5.25 13.36 -8.07
N ALA A 84 6.39 12.65 -8.12
CA ALA A 84 6.97 11.95 -6.98
C ALA A 84 7.46 12.90 -5.87
N LEU A 85 8.00 14.06 -6.23
CA LEU A 85 8.39 15.09 -5.27
C LEU A 85 7.17 15.70 -4.56
N LEU A 86 6.09 15.97 -5.30
CA LEU A 86 4.84 16.48 -4.73
C LEU A 86 4.14 15.43 -3.86
N HIS A 87 4.18 14.16 -4.25
CA HIS A 87 3.69 13.03 -3.46
C HIS A 87 4.49 12.86 -2.16
N LEU A 88 5.82 13.08 -2.20
CA LEU A 88 6.63 13.12 -0.98
C LEU A 88 6.21 14.27 -0.05
N VAL A 89 5.90 15.45 -0.58
CA VAL A 89 5.38 16.57 0.22
C VAL A 89 4.07 16.18 0.90
N TYR A 90 3.14 15.54 0.18
CA TYR A 90 1.92 15.01 0.76
C TYR A 90 2.20 14.07 1.93
N LEU A 91 3.07 13.06 1.74
CA LEU A 91 3.40 12.09 2.78
C LEU A 91 4.07 12.75 3.99
N GLY A 92 4.92 13.75 3.76
CA GLY A 92 5.53 14.54 4.82
C GLY A 92 4.49 15.28 5.66
N LEU A 93 3.51 15.93 5.02
CA LEU A 93 2.42 16.61 5.73
C LEU A 93 1.51 15.62 6.48
N ALA A 94 1.16 14.49 5.84
CA ALA A 94 0.25 13.50 6.38
C ALA A 94 0.85 12.69 7.54
N MET A 95 2.15 12.35 7.48
CA MET A 95 2.79 11.47 8.47
C MET A 95 3.62 12.20 9.53
N LEU A 96 4.25 13.33 9.21
CA LEU A 96 5.08 14.09 10.16
C LEU A 96 4.31 15.23 10.84
N GLY A 97 3.17 15.64 10.30
CA GLY A 97 2.30 16.67 10.89
C GLY A 97 1.46 16.17 12.08
N GLN A 98 1.42 14.86 12.32
CA GLN A 98 0.65 14.20 13.37
C GLN A 98 1.58 13.71 14.51
N PRO A 99 1.10 13.65 15.76
CA PRO A 99 1.90 13.17 16.90
C PRO A 99 2.26 11.68 16.80
N GLN A 100 1.50 10.90 16.04
CA GLN A 100 1.72 9.48 15.78
C GLN A 100 1.59 9.22 14.28
N ILE A 101 2.36 8.25 13.77
CA ILE A 101 2.31 7.89 12.35
C ILE A 101 0.97 7.20 12.06
N ASN A 102 0.19 7.77 11.14
CA ASN A 102 -1.08 7.19 10.70
C ASN A 102 -0.84 5.98 9.78
N PHE A 103 -1.31 4.81 10.20
CA PHE A 103 -1.20 3.54 9.45
C PHE A 103 -2.51 3.10 8.79
N ALA A 104 -3.42 4.05 8.57
CA ALA A 104 -4.66 3.79 7.84
C ALA A 104 -4.39 3.17 6.47
N LEU A 105 -5.37 2.38 5.99
CA LEU A 105 -5.25 1.60 4.77
C LEU A 105 -4.75 2.43 3.57
N PHE A 106 -5.35 3.59 3.34
CA PHE A 106 -5.05 4.44 2.18
C PHE A 106 -3.74 5.22 2.34
N GLU A 107 -3.34 5.59 3.55
CA GLU A 107 -2.04 6.23 3.81
C GLU A 107 -0.87 5.28 3.50
N VAL A 108 -0.95 4.05 4.02
CA VAL A 108 0.05 3.02 3.71
C VAL A 108 -0.01 2.64 2.22
N GLY A 109 -1.20 2.59 1.62
CA GLY A 109 -1.37 2.40 0.17
C GLY A 109 -0.67 3.48 -0.65
N SER A 110 -0.84 4.75 -0.27
CA SER A 110 -0.19 5.92 -0.88
C SER A 110 1.33 5.85 -0.74
N LEU A 111 1.84 5.47 0.44
CA LEU A 111 3.27 5.25 0.68
C LEU A 111 3.84 4.12 -0.18
N ILE A 112 3.16 2.98 -0.28
CA ILE A 112 3.56 1.86 -1.16
C ILE A 112 3.59 2.33 -2.62
N ALA A 113 2.59 3.10 -3.07
CA ALA A 113 2.53 3.65 -4.42
C ALA A 113 3.71 4.59 -4.71
N TRP A 114 4.07 5.45 -3.75
CA TRP A 114 5.24 6.31 -3.86
C TRP A 114 6.54 5.52 -3.98
N VAL A 115 6.72 4.49 -3.14
CA VAL A 115 7.89 3.59 -3.22
C VAL A 115 7.93 2.85 -4.57
N VAL A 116 6.78 2.41 -5.10
CA VAL A 116 6.70 1.83 -6.46
C VAL A 116 7.20 2.82 -7.51
N VAL A 117 6.75 4.07 -7.46
CA VAL A 117 7.17 5.12 -8.39
C VAL A 117 8.68 5.36 -8.29
N LEU A 118 9.23 5.44 -7.08
CA LEU A 118 10.66 5.59 -6.87
C LEU A 118 11.48 4.42 -7.43
N LEU A 119 11.06 3.19 -7.16
CA LEU A 119 11.73 1.99 -7.67
C LEU A 119 11.71 1.97 -9.20
N LEU A 120 10.61 2.40 -9.83
CA LEU A 120 10.53 2.53 -11.29
C LEU A 120 11.42 3.64 -11.83
N LEU A 121 11.42 4.82 -11.22
CA LEU A 121 12.32 5.92 -11.61
C LEU A 121 13.78 5.46 -11.54
N PHE A 122 14.18 4.80 -10.46
CA PHE A 122 15.53 4.27 -10.30
C PHE A 122 15.85 3.16 -11.32
N SER A 123 14.94 2.20 -11.50
CA SER A 123 15.12 1.08 -12.43
C SER A 123 15.16 1.55 -13.89
N SER A 124 14.39 2.59 -14.22
CA SER A 124 14.33 3.18 -15.56
C SER A 124 15.71 3.62 -16.04
N TRP A 125 16.61 4.05 -15.15
CA TRP A 125 17.95 4.52 -15.58
C TRP A 125 18.78 3.45 -16.28
N ARG A 126 18.51 2.16 -16.02
CA ARG A 126 19.28 1.04 -16.59
C ARG A 126 18.44 0.07 -17.42
N LYS A 127 17.13 0.00 -17.17
CA LYS A 127 16.26 -1.04 -17.72
C LYS A 127 15.05 -0.43 -18.43
N PRO A 128 14.53 -1.06 -19.50
CA PRO A 128 13.39 -0.57 -20.26
C PRO A 128 12.06 -0.87 -19.54
N VAL A 129 11.90 -0.36 -18.31
CA VAL A 129 10.72 -0.56 -17.45
C VAL A 129 9.68 0.57 -17.58
N ASP A 130 9.93 1.57 -18.43
CA ASP A 130 9.08 2.76 -18.58
C ASP A 130 7.63 2.40 -18.96
N ASN A 131 7.43 1.29 -19.67
CA ASN A 131 6.11 0.82 -20.08
C ASN A 131 5.21 0.43 -18.89
N LEU A 132 5.80 0.14 -17.73
CA LEU A 132 5.07 -0.15 -16.49
C LEU A 132 4.42 1.10 -15.90
N LEU A 133 4.93 2.29 -16.21
CA LEU A 133 4.39 3.56 -15.72
C LEU A 133 2.94 3.79 -16.18
N VAL A 134 2.56 3.30 -17.37
CA VAL A 134 1.19 3.43 -17.89
C VAL A 134 0.17 2.76 -16.97
N GLY A 135 0.51 1.63 -16.38
CA GLY A 135 -0.37 0.92 -15.45
C GLY A 135 -0.26 1.43 -14.02
N LEU A 136 0.97 1.73 -13.56
CA LEU A 136 1.22 2.02 -12.14
C LEU A 136 0.95 3.46 -11.75
N LEU A 137 1.16 4.44 -12.63
CA LEU A 137 0.92 5.85 -12.31
C LEU A 137 -0.56 6.17 -12.07
N PRO A 138 -1.54 5.67 -12.85
CA PRO A 138 -2.95 5.86 -12.54
C PRO A 138 -3.37 5.24 -11.21
N ILE A 139 -2.83 4.06 -10.86
CA ILE A 139 -3.08 3.41 -9.57
C ILE A 139 -2.50 4.26 -8.43
N ALA A 140 -1.28 4.78 -8.60
CA ALA A 140 -0.65 5.68 -7.63
C ALA A 140 -1.44 6.98 -7.44
N SER A 141 -1.91 7.59 -8.52
CA SER A 141 -2.79 8.77 -8.47
C SER A 141 -4.09 8.47 -7.71
N LEU A 142 -4.72 7.33 -7.97
CA LEU A 142 -5.96 6.95 -7.31
C LEU A 142 -5.74 6.76 -5.80
N LEU A 143 -4.72 6.00 -5.39
CA LEU A 143 -4.41 5.77 -3.98
C LEU A 143 -4.06 7.07 -3.25
N LEU A 144 -3.28 7.95 -3.89
CA LEU A 144 -2.94 9.26 -3.34
C LEU A 144 -4.17 10.14 -3.15
N LEU A 145 -5.05 10.23 -4.16
CA LEU A 145 -6.26 11.06 -4.07
C LEU A 145 -7.23 10.53 -3.03
N ILE A 146 -7.41 9.20 -2.95
CA ILE A 146 -8.26 8.60 -1.92
C ILE A 146 -7.68 8.89 -0.54
N ALA A 147 -6.37 8.66 -0.32
CA ALA A 147 -5.72 8.97 0.94
C ALA A 147 -5.95 10.44 1.35
N ALA A 148 -5.78 11.37 0.42
CA ALA A 148 -5.89 12.80 0.68
C ALA A 148 -7.30 13.30 1.02
N ILE A 149 -8.36 12.55 0.65
CA ILE A 149 -9.75 12.88 0.98
C ILE A 149 -10.30 12.07 2.16
N THR A 150 -9.65 10.95 2.52
CA THR A 150 -10.06 10.10 3.63
C THR A 150 -9.36 10.52 4.90
N ASP A 151 -10.13 10.88 5.92
CA ASP A 151 -9.62 11.17 7.26
C ASP A 151 -9.88 9.98 8.20
N VAL A 152 -9.22 8.85 7.90
CA VAL A 152 -9.23 7.67 8.78
C VAL A 152 -7.92 7.67 9.54
N GLN A 153 -7.99 7.67 10.88
CA GLN A 153 -6.83 7.59 11.74
C GLN A 153 -6.69 6.20 12.33
N ALA A 154 -5.57 5.55 12.03
CA ALA A 154 -5.15 4.30 12.66
C ALA A 154 -3.72 4.48 13.21
N PRO A 155 -3.57 5.12 14.37
CA PRO A 155 -2.26 5.40 14.94
C PRO A 155 -1.50 4.10 15.25
N LEU A 156 -0.23 4.05 14.88
CA LEU A 156 0.65 2.96 15.28
C LEU A 156 0.94 2.98 16.79
N PRO A 157 0.92 1.82 17.46
CA PRO A 157 1.54 1.65 18.77
C PRO A 157 3.06 1.87 18.72
N GLU A 158 3.72 1.91 19.88
CA GLU A 158 5.18 2.10 19.97
C GLU A 158 5.97 1.16 19.03
N LEU A 159 6.87 1.78 18.25
CA LEU A 159 7.69 1.08 17.26
C LEU A 159 8.90 0.42 17.93
N SER A 160 8.85 -0.90 18.09
CA SER A 160 10.06 -1.67 18.37
C SER A 160 10.96 -1.71 17.14
N TYR A 161 12.28 -1.80 17.35
CA TYR A 161 13.26 -1.86 16.26
C TYR A 161 12.98 -3.00 15.26
N ALA A 162 12.54 -4.16 15.77
CA ALA A 162 12.15 -5.30 14.94
C ALA A 162 10.90 -5.00 14.09
N LEU A 163 9.89 -4.36 14.68
CA LEU A 163 8.67 -4.00 13.96
C LEU A 163 8.95 -2.98 12.85
N THR A 164 9.83 -2.01 13.08
CA THR A 164 10.26 -1.04 12.06
C THR A 164 10.87 -1.74 10.85
N TRP A 165 11.83 -2.65 11.07
CA TRP A 165 12.43 -3.41 9.96
C TRP A 165 11.45 -4.31 9.24
N HIS A 166 10.54 -4.97 9.98
CA HIS A 166 9.48 -5.77 9.39
C HIS A 166 8.59 -4.93 8.46
N ILE A 167 8.17 -3.74 8.90
CA ILE A 167 7.36 -2.81 8.10
C ILE A 167 8.11 -2.36 6.85
N LEU A 168 9.37 -1.93 6.98
CA LEU A 168 10.17 -1.44 5.85
C LEU A 168 10.37 -2.54 4.79
N LEU A 169 10.76 -3.74 5.21
CA LEU A 169 10.93 -4.88 4.31
C LEU A 169 9.60 -5.29 3.66
N SER A 170 8.50 -5.22 4.42
CA SER A 170 7.17 -5.49 3.89
C SER A 170 6.81 -4.49 2.80
N ILE A 171 6.90 -3.18 3.07
CA ILE A 171 6.59 -2.13 2.08
C ILE A 171 7.41 -2.34 0.80
N LEU A 172 8.72 -2.59 0.93
CA LEU A 172 9.57 -2.89 -0.23
C LEU A 172 9.13 -4.15 -0.98
N ALA A 173 8.80 -5.24 -0.29
CA ALA A 173 8.30 -6.47 -0.90
C ALA A 173 6.99 -6.21 -1.66
N TYR A 174 6.01 -5.54 -1.03
CA TYR A 174 4.73 -5.19 -1.64
C TYR A 174 4.93 -4.32 -2.89
N SER A 175 5.81 -3.32 -2.84
CA SER A 175 6.13 -2.49 -4.00
C SER A 175 6.72 -3.31 -5.14
N VAL A 176 7.71 -4.17 -4.88
CA VAL A 176 8.33 -5.03 -5.90
C VAL A 176 7.32 -6.00 -6.51
N PHE A 177 6.49 -6.66 -5.70
CA PHE A 177 5.45 -7.58 -6.20
C PHE A 177 4.32 -6.88 -6.95
N SER A 178 4.02 -5.62 -6.63
CA SER A 178 3.08 -4.80 -7.39
C SER A 178 3.62 -4.48 -8.78
N ILE A 179 4.91 -4.14 -8.88
CA ILE A 179 5.59 -3.94 -10.17
C ILE A 179 5.60 -5.26 -10.96
N ALA A 180 5.93 -6.38 -10.32
CA ALA A 180 5.90 -7.71 -10.93
C ALA A 180 4.50 -8.09 -11.44
N ALA A 181 3.43 -7.74 -10.71
CA ALA A 181 2.06 -7.99 -11.14
C ALA A 181 1.72 -7.21 -12.42
N VAL A 182 2.04 -5.92 -12.50
CA VAL A 182 1.80 -5.14 -13.73
C VAL A 182 2.69 -5.64 -14.89
N GLN A 183 3.94 -6.00 -14.63
CA GLN A 183 4.82 -6.64 -15.62
C GLN A 183 4.22 -7.95 -16.14
N SER A 184 3.64 -8.76 -15.27
CA SER A 184 3.02 -10.03 -15.65
C SER A 184 1.77 -9.85 -16.53
N ILE A 185 1.01 -8.77 -16.32
CA ILE A 185 -0.12 -8.37 -17.17
C ILE A 185 0.40 -7.93 -18.54
N LEU A 186 1.43 -7.09 -18.59
CA LEU A 186 2.02 -6.66 -19.87
C LEU A 186 2.57 -7.85 -20.66
N LEU A 187 3.27 -8.78 -20.00
CA LEU A 187 3.74 -10.03 -20.60
C LEU A 187 2.59 -10.84 -21.20
N TRP A 188 1.48 -10.96 -20.47
CA TRP A 188 0.30 -11.66 -20.94
C TRP A 188 -0.33 -10.99 -22.16
N LEU A 189 -0.47 -9.66 -22.14
CA LEU A 189 -1.00 -8.88 -23.26
C LEU A 189 -0.10 -9.00 -24.50
N GLN A 190 1.22 -8.98 -24.32
CA GLN A 190 2.19 -9.14 -25.40
C GLN A 190 2.13 -10.54 -26.03
N ASP A 191 2.07 -11.61 -25.21
CA ASP A 191 1.91 -12.99 -25.68
C ASP A 191 0.62 -13.18 -26.49
N ARG A 192 -0.49 -12.58 -26.03
CA ARG A 192 -1.78 -12.62 -26.74
C ARG A 192 -1.71 -11.89 -28.08
N ALA A 193 -1.10 -10.70 -28.12
CA ALA A 193 -0.97 -9.91 -29.36
C ALA A 193 -0.12 -10.64 -30.41
N LEU A 194 0.97 -11.29 -29.98
CA LEU A 194 1.84 -12.09 -30.86
C LEU A 194 1.11 -13.32 -31.43
N LYS A 195 0.34 -14.03 -30.61
CA LYS A 195 -0.49 -15.16 -31.07
C LYS A 195 -1.58 -14.72 -32.06
N ALA A 196 -2.11 -13.51 -31.88
CA ALA A 196 -3.06 -12.89 -32.80
C ALA A 196 -2.42 -12.29 -34.06
N ARG A 197 -1.11 -12.47 -34.26
CA ARG A 197 -0.31 -11.89 -35.36
C ARG A 197 -0.41 -10.35 -35.47
N GLN A 198 -0.71 -9.68 -34.36
CA GLN A 198 -0.73 -8.22 -34.30
C GLN A 198 0.69 -7.72 -34.03
N THR A 199 1.38 -7.29 -35.09
CA THR A 199 2.78 -6.85 -35.02
C THR A 199 2.94 -5.34 -34.83
N ARG A 200 1.84 -4.58 -34.82
CA ARG A 200 1.81 -3.11 -34.67
C ARG A 200 1.29 -2.72 -33.29
N GLY A 201 1.64 -1.50 -32.84
CA GLY A 201 1.22 -0.96 -31.54
C GLY A 201 2.03 -1.56 -30.39
N LEU A 202 1.35 -2.20 -29.43
CA LEU A 202 1.96 -2.71 -28.19
C LEU A 202 3.20 -3.59 -28.43
N VAL A 203 3.15 -4.50 -29.41
CA VAL A 203 4.27 -5.43 -29.70
C VAL A 203 5.52 -4.70 -30.20
N GLN A 204 5.35 -3.59 -30.93
CA GLN A 204 6.46 -2.79 -31.47
C GLN A 204 7.09 -1.88 -30.40
N ALA A 205 6.31 -1.43 -29.42
CA ALA A 205 6.76 -0.51 -28.38
C ALA A 205 7.35 -1.21 -27.14
N LEU A 206 7.04 -2.50 -26.94
CA LEU A 206 7.58 -3.31 -25.85
C LEU A 206 8.93 -3.97 -26.23
N PRO A 207 9.84 -4.17 -25.27
CA PRO A 207 11.03 -5.00 -25.47
C PRO A 207 10.65 -6.47 -25.74
N SER A 208 11.63 -7.29 -26.12
CA SER A 208 11.39 -8.70 -26.42
C SER A 208 10.78 -9.46 -25.23
N LEU A 209 9.94 -10.47 -25.52
CA LEU A 209 9.32 -11.33 -24.51
C LEU A 209 10.36 -11.92 -23.53
N GLN A 210 11.53 -12.31 -24.03
CA GLN A 210 12.61 -12.86 -23.20
C GLN A 210 13.13 -11.85 -22.18
N THR A 211 13.31 -10.60 -22.57
CA THR A 211 13.73 -9.53 -21.65
C THR A 211 12.65 -9.27 -20.61
N MET A 212 11.38 -9.25 -21.02
CA MET A 212 10.28 -9.03 -20.10
C MET A 212 10.11 -10.17 -19.08
N ASP A 213 10.27 -11.43 -19.50
CA ASP A 213 10.29 -12.60 -18.61
C ASP A 213 11.49 -12.53 -17.64
N ALA A 214 12.67 -12.12 -18.12
CA ALA A 214 13.86 -11.97 -17.28
C ALA A 214 13.64 -10.92 -16.18
N LEU A 215 13.10 -9.75 -16.54
CA LEU A 215 12.74 -8.69 -15.59
C LEU A 215 11.69 -9.17 -14.58
N LEU A 216 10.65 -9.88 -15.04
CA LEU A 216 9.61 -10.42 -14.17
C LEU A 216 10.22 -11.28 -13.06
N PHE A 217 11.05 -12.25 -13.43
CA PHE A 217 11.63 -13.14 -12.44
C PHE A 217 12.73 -12.51 -11.59
N GLU A 218 13.43 -11.50 -12.09
CA GLU A 218 14.35 -10.71 -11.26
C GLU A 218 13.57 -10.02 -10.13
N MET A 219 12.40 -9.44 -10.44
CA MET A 219 11.51 -8.85 -9.45
C MET A 219 10.93 -9.90 -8.50
N ILE A 220 10.53 -11.08 -8.99
CA ILE A 220 10.04 -12.16 -8.12
C ILE A 220 11.13 -12.63 -7.15
N TRP A 221 12.37 -12.79 -7.61
CA TRP A 221 13.49 -13.15 -6.73
C TRP A 221 13.75 -12.09 -5.66
N LEU A 222 13.80 -10.81 -6.05
CA LEU A 222 13.99 -9.70 -5.13
C LEU A 222 12.85 -9.62 -4.10
N GLY A 223 11.59 -9.69 -4.58
CA GLY A 223 10.41 -9.69 -3.73
C GLY A 223 10.38 -10.88 -2.77
N MET A 224 10.77 -12.07 -3.23
CA MET A 224 10.85 -13.28 -2.41
C MET A 224 11.88 -13.14 -1.29
N LEU A 225 13.06 -12.58 -1.59
CA LEU A 225 14.09 -12.32 -0.58
C LEU A 225 13.60 -11.32 0.47
N LEU A 226 13.00 -10.21 0.03
CA LEU A 226 12.44 -9.19 0.91
C LEU A 226 11.33 -9.74 1.80
N LEU A 227 10.40 -10.52 1.22
CA LEU A 227 9.28 -11.13 1.95
C LEU A 227 9.76 -12.18 2.97
N THR A 228 10.78 -12.97 2.61
CA THR A 228 11.38 -13.95 3.53
C THR A 228 12.08 -13.24 4.70
N ALA A 229 12.81 -12.16 4.43
CA ALA A 229 13.41 -11.34 5.48
C ALA A 229 12.35 -10.69 6.38
N ALA A 230 11.25 -10.18 5.80
CA ALA A 230 10.13 -9.65 6.56
C ALA A 230 9.51 -10.70 7.48
N PHE A 231 9.34 -11.95 7.03
CA PHE A 231 8.87 -13.05 7.89
C PHE A 231 9.85 -13.43 8.99
N ALA A 232 11.14 -13.52 8.68
CA ALA A 232 12.16 -13.85 9.68
C ALA A 232 12.15 -12.85 10.85
N ILE A 233 11.95 -11.57 10.56
CA ILE A 233 11.88 -10.50 11.57
C ILE A 233 10.50 -10.42 12.23
N GLY A 234 9.42 -10.66 11.48
CA GLY A 234 8.04 -10.44 11.93
C GLY A 234 7.43 -11.58 12.75
N LEU A 235 7.77 -12.84 12.46
CA LEU A 235 7.17 -14.00 13.13
C LEU A 235 7.36 -14.00 14.66
N PRO A 236 8.54 -13.67 15.21
CA PRO A 236 8.72 -13.59 16.66
C PRO A 236 7.84 -12.51 17.32
N VAL A 237 7.63 -11.38 16.64
CA VAL A 237 6.81 -10.25 17.14
C VAL A 237 5.33 -10.62 17.20
N VAL A 238 4.84 -11.42 16.23
CA VAL A 238 3.45 -11.89 16.21
C VAL A 238 3.16 -12.89 17.33
N TRP A 239 4.15 -13.67 17.76
CA TRP A 239 3.95 -14.68 18.81
C TRP A 239 3.67 -14.07 20.18
N ASP A 240 4.20 -12.87 20.43
CA ASP A 240 3.95 -12.08 21.64
C ASP A 240 2.55 -11.42 21.62
N LEU A 241 2.09 -11.03 20.42
CA LEU A 241 0.79 -10.41 20.18
C LEU A 241 -0.29 -11.47 19.90
N LYS A 242 -0.69 -12.27 20.90
CA LYS A 242 -1.80 -13.22 20.77
C LYS A 242 -3.16 -12.52 20.60
N ALA A 243 -3.44 -12.07 19.38
CA ALA A 243 -4.76 -11.62 18.94
C ALA A 243 -5.21 -12.47 17.75
N GLN A 244 -6.41 -13.06 17.84
CA GLN A 244 -7.03 -13.90 16.80
C GLN A 244 -7.13 -13.18 15.43
N HIS A 245 -7.12 -11.84 15.41
CA HIS A 245 -7.18 -11.02 14.21
C HIS A 245 -5.91 -11.05 13.35
N LEU A 246 -4.74 -11.41 13.91
CA LEU A 246 -3.48 -11.46 13.17
C LEU A 246 -3.29 -12.75 12.36
N LEU A 247 -4.03 -13.82 12.69
CA LEU A 247 -3.93 -15.13 12.03
C LEU A 247 -4.24 -15.06 10.53
N HIS A 248 -5.30 -14.35 10.15
CA HIS A 248 -5.71 -14.23 8.75
C HIS A 248 -4.67 -13.48 7.91
N LYS A 249 -4.08 -12.41 8.46
CA LYS A 249 -3.01 -11.65 7.81
C LYS A 249 -1.79 -12.52 7.54
N VAL A 250 -1.33 -13.27 8.54
CA VAL A 250 -0.19 -14.19 8.39
C VAL A 250 -0.52 -15.32 7.42
N ALA A 251 -1.71 -15.92 7.52
CA ALA A 251 -2.13 -17.02 6.64
C ALA A 251 -2.12 -16.61 5.16
N PHE A 252 -2.70 -15.46 4.80
CA PHE A 252 -2.68 -14.97 3.42
C PHE A 252 -1.26 -14.67 2.94
N ALA A 253 -0.41 -14.08 3.79
CA ALA A 253 0.99 -13.84 3.45
C ALA A 253 1.75 -15.16 3.22
N SER A 254 1.52 -16.18 4.06
CA SER A 254 2.16 -17.49 3.94
C SER A 254 1.72 -18.21 2.67
N ILE A 255 0.44 -18.13 2.30
CA ILE A 255 -0.06 -18.66 1.03
C ILE A 255 0.62 -17.93 -0.14
N GLY A 256 0.68 -16.60 -0.13
CA GLY A 256 1.38 -15.83 -1.16
C GLY A 256 2.85 -16.23 -1.29
N TRP A 257 3.55 -16.39 -0.16
CA TRP A 257 4.93 -16.87 -0.12
C TRP A 257 5.09 -18.26 -0.74
N LEU A 258 4.21 -19.22 -0.40
CA LEU A 258 4.22 -20.55 -1.00
C LEU A 258 3.95 -20.53 -2.50
N VAL A 259 3.05 -19.67 -2.97
CA VAL A 259 2.76 -19.47 -4.39
C VAL A 259 4.00 -18.96 -5.14
N PHE A 260 4.72 -17.97 -4.59
CA PHE A 260 5.97 -17.48 -5.19
C PHE A 260 7.11 -18.49 -5.10
N ALA A 261 7.25 -19.21 -4.00
CA ALA A 261 8.23 -20.29 -3.85
C ALA A 261 7.99 -21.39 -4.90
N THR A 262 6.73 -21.79 -5.09
CA THR A 262 6.32 -22.76 -6.12
C THR A 262 6.62 -22.26 -7.52
N LEU A 263 6.37 -20.98 -7.80
CA LEU A 263 6.69 -20.36 -9.08
C LEU A 263 8.21 -20.38 -9.36
N LEU A 264 9.03 -20.02 -8.38
CA LEU A 264 10.49 -20.03 -8.51
C LEU A 264 11.03 -21.46 -8.70
N PHE A 265 10.52 -22.42 -7.91
CA PHE A 265 10.85 -23.84 -8.08
C PHE A 265 10.41 -24.35 -9.45
N GLY A 266 9.21 -24.00 -9.89
CA GLY A 266 8.67 -24.40 -11.19
C GLY A 266 9.45 -23.81 -12.36
N ARG A 267 9.98 -22.59 -12.22
CA ARG A 267 10.95 -22.04 -13.17
C ARG A 267 12.22 -22.88 -13.24
N TYR A 268 12.81 -23.20 -12.09
CA TYR A 268 14.07 -23.95 -12.03
C TYR A 268 13.93 -25.38 -12.58
N ARG A 269 12.85 -26.09 -12.19
CA ARG A 269 12.69 -27.52 -12.49
C ARG A 269 11.96 -27.83 -13.80
N PHE A 270 11.00 -26.99 -14.19
CA PHE A 270 10.11 -27.21 -15.33
C PHE A 270 10.22 -26.11 -16.40
N GLY A 271 11.01 -25.06 -16.15
CA GLY A 271 11.19 -23.96 -17.10
C GLY A 271 9.94 -23.10 -17.30
N TRP A 272 9.06 -23.00 -16.28
CA TRP A 272 7.86 -22.16 -16.32
C TRP A 272 8.20 -20.72 -16.73
N ARG A 273 7.49 -20.20 -17.74
CA ARG A 273 7.70 -18.87 -18.33
C ARG A 273 6.40 -18.35 -18.96
N GLY A 274 6.36 -17.08 -19.36
CA GLY A 274 5.20 -16.48 -20.04
C GLY A 274 3.91 -16.61 -19.23
N ILE A 275 2.83 -17.07 -19.88
CA ILE A 275 1.47 -17.16 -19.29
C ILE A 275 1.42 -17.89 -17.94
N ILE A 276 2.17 -18.99 -17.78
CA ILE A 276 2.17 -19.77 -16.53
C ILE A 276 2.73 -18.90 -15.42
N ALA A 277 3.91 -18.29 -15.65
CA ALA A 277 4.54 -17.40 -14.70
C ALA A 277 3.66 -16.19 -14.38
N SER A 278 2.97 -15.64 -15.37
CA SER A 278 2.05 -14.51 -15.15
C SER A 278 0.89 -14.87 -14.23
N ARG A 279 0.24 -16.04 -14.43
CA ARG A 279 -0.88 -16.47 -13.57
C ARG A 279 -0.44 -16.67 -12.13
N TRP A 280 0.68 -17.37 -11.90
CA TRP A 280 1.23 -17.56 -10.56
C TRP A 280 1.63 -16.25 -9.90
N THR A 281 2.21 -15.30 -10.65
CA THR A 281 2.56 -13.97 -10.14
C THR A 281 1.32 -13.22 -9.68
N LEU A 282 0.27 -13.17 -10.50
CA LEU A 282 -0.98 -12.50 -10.17
C LEU A 282 -1.68 -13.13 -8.96
N THR A 283 -1.73 -14.47 -8.91
CA THR A 283 -2.29 -15.18 -7.75
C THR A 283 -1.50 -14.87 -6.48
N GLY A 284 -0.18 -14.90 -6.53
CA GLY A 284 0.69 -14.62 -5.37
C GLY A 284 0.51 -13.18 -4.88
N THR A 285 0.57 -12.21 -5.80
CA THR A 285 0.37 -10.79 -5.45
C THR A 285 -1.03 -10.54 -4.90
N ALA A 286 -2.07 -11.20 -5.42
CA ALA A 286 -3.43 -11.07 -4.89
C ALA A 286 -3.53 -11.54 -3.43
N PHE A 287 -2.91 -12.67 -3.07
CA PHE A 287 -2.85 -13.12 -1.68
C PHE A 287 -2.08 -12.15 -0.78
N LEU A 288 -0.99 -11.55 -1.26
CA LEU A 288 -0.28 -10.51 -0.51
C LEU A 288 -1.19 -9.29 -0.30
N ILE A 289 -1.84 -8.77 -1.34
CA ILE A 289 -2.76 -7.63 -1.19
C ILE A 289 -3.86 -7.94 -0.17
N LEU A 290 -4.44 -9.14 -0.19
CA LEU A 290 -5.44 -9.59 0.77
C LEU A 290 -4.89 -9.67 2.21
N SER A 291 -3.61 -10.01 2.39
CA SER A 291 -2.98 -10.11 3.70
C SER A 291 -3.02 -8.78 4.47
N TYR A 292 -2.62 -7.67 3.86
CA TYR A 292 -2.67 -6.36 4.52
C TYR A 292 -4.01 -5.64 4.27
N MET A 293 -4.35 -5.44 2.99
CA MET A 293 -5.49 -4.60 2.61
C MET A 293 -6.81 -5.29 2.88
N GLY A 294 -6.90 -6.61 2.65
CA GLY A 294 -8.13 -7.36 2.89
C GLY A 294 -8.54 -7.32 4.36
N THR A 295 -7.60 -7.54 5.28
CA THR A 295 -7.91 -7.48 6.71
C THR A 295 -8.25 -6.07 7.18
N LYS A 296 -7.50 -5.06 6.72
CA LYS A 296 -7.73 -3.66 7.13
C LYS A 296 -8.99 -3.05 6.52
N PHE A 297 -9.33 -3.39 5.27
CA PHE A 297 -10.56 -2.97 4.63
C PHE A 297 -11.80 -3.48 5.38
N VAL A 298 -11.78 -4.75 5.81
CA VAL A 298 -12.89 -5.31 6.60
C VAL A 298 -13.00 -4.64 7.98
N LEU A 299 -11.88 -4.38 8.64
CA LEU A 299 -11.88 -3.77 9.96
C LEU A 299 -12.29 -2.29 9.92
N GLU A 300 -11.64 -1.49 9.08
CA GLU A 300 -11.82 -0.04 9.03
C GLU A 300 -13.13 0.34 8.32
N LEU A 301 -13.50 -0.32 7.22
CA LEU A 301 -14.65 0.09 6.39
C LEU A 301 -15.95 -0.67 6.68
N LEU A 302 -15.87 -1.97 6.97
CA LEU A 302 -17.06 -2.79 7.24
C LEU A 302 -17.43 -2.81 8.73
N LEU A 303 -16.44 -2.76 9.63
CA LEU A 303 -16.67 -2.87 11.08
C LEU A 303 -16.48 -1.55 11.83
N GLN A 304 -16.00 -0.48 11.18
CA GLN A 304 -15.71 0.83 11.79
C GLN A 304 -14.82 0.72 13.04
N GLN A 305 -13.88 -0.22 13.03
CA GLN A 305 -12.91 -0.42 14.11
C GLN A 305 -11.48 -0.19 13.56
N PRO A 306 -10.64 0.59 14.27
CA PRO A 306 -9.26 0.86 13.84
C PRO A 306 -8.36 -0.39 13.88
#